data_AF-A0A7C0YTK3-F1
#
_entry.id   AF-A0A7C0YTK3-F1
#
_cell.length_a   1.000
_cell.length_b   1.000
_cell.length_c   1.000
_cell.angle_alpha   90.00
_cell.angle_beta   90.00
_cell.angle_gamma   90.00
#
_symmetry.space_group_name_H-M   'P 1'
#
loop_
_entity.id
_entity.type
_entity.pdbx_description
1 polymer ?
#
loop_
_entity_poly.entity_id
_entity_poly.type
_entity_poly.pdbx_seq_one_letter_code
_entity_poly.pdbx_strand_id
1 'polypeptide(L)'
;MSVTGASGYAELNYITQELRIFKSNYERKYDSFGEFMLQFGMPNEILTNVSKVEPLKVELTHFLDCVKNKKEPRVTGADGRLALLIATKAIESFHNGTPVKLE
;
A
#
# COMPACT_ATOMS: atom_id res chain seq x y z
N MET A 1 1.51 -5.95 -4.04
CA MET A 1 0.83 -4.67 -4.24
C MET A 1 1.88 -3.61 -4.51
N SER A 2 1.67 -2.72 -5.47
CA SER A 2 2.53 -1.56 -5.71
C SER A 2 1.80 -0.27 -5.37
N VAL A 3 2.52 0.71 -4.82
CA VAL A 3 2.04 2.06 -4.52
C VAL A 3 2.99 3.05 -5.15
N THR A 4 2.46 3.93 -6.00
CA THR A 4 3.25 4.94 -6.71
C THR A 4 2.99 6.32 -6.12
N GLY A 5 4.05 7.08 -5.89
CA GLY A 5 4.00 8.48 -5.45
C GLY A 5 4.90 9.37 -6.30
N ALA A 6 4.90 10.68 -6.01
CA ALA A 6 5.67 11.65 -6.78
C ALA A 6 7.20 11.39 -6.77
N SER A 7 7.72 10.84 -5.67
CA SER A 7 9.16 10.62 -5.47
C SER A 7 9.64 9.20 -5.83
N GLY A 8 8.78 8.34 -6.36
CA GLY A 8 9.10 6.94 -6.63
C GLY A 8 7.92 6.00 -6.38
N TYR A 9 8.20 4.70 -6.26
CA TYR A 9 7.18 3.70 -5.99
C TYR A 9 7.68 2.65 -4.99
N ALA A 10 6.74 1.98 -4.32
CA ALA A 10 7.03 0.90 -3.39
C ALA A 10 6.25 -0.35 -3.79
N GLU A 11 6.89 -1.50 -3.64
CA GLU A 11 6.29 -2.81 -3.83
C GLU A 11 6.27 -3.58 -2.51
N LEU A 12 5.08 -4.04 -2.15
CA LEU A 12 4.84 -4.85 -0.97
C LEU A 12 4.37 -6.23 -1.40
N ASN A 13 5.15 -7.24 -1.04
CA ASN A 13 4.74 -8.64 -1.12
C ASN A 13 4.19 -9.08 0.24
N TYR A 14 2.86 -9.21 0.34
CA TYR A 14 2.18 -9.62 1.57
C TYR A 14 2.48 -11.05 2.01
N ILE A 15 2.78 -11.95 1.05
CA ILE A 15 3.05 -13.37 1.34
C ILE A 15 4.44 -13.52 1.95
N THR A 16 5.46 -12.93 1.32
CA THR A 16 6.85 -13.01 1.81
C THR A 16 7.13 -12.00 2.92
N GLN A 17 6.25 -11.00 3.08
CA GLN A 17 6.41 -9.82 3.94
C GLN A 17 7.64 -8.98 3.56
N GLU A 18 7.85 -8.80 2.26
CA GLU A 18 8.98 -8.06 1.69
C GLU A 18 8.52 -6.68 1.18
N LEU A 19 9.21 -5.63 1.61
CA LEU A 19 8.98 -4.26 1.15
C LEU A 19 10.19 -3.77 0.35
N ARG A 20 9.96 -3.43 -0.92
CA ARG A 20 10.94 -2.85 -1.83
C ARG A 20 10.55 -1.42 -2.12
N ILE A 21 11.48 -0.47 -1.98
CA ILE A 21 11.23 0.94 -2.26
C ILE A 21 12.19 1.39 -3.37
N PHE A 22 11.63 2.00 -4.40
CA PHE A 22 12.36 2.52 -5.54
C PHE A 22 12.22 4.04 -5.55
N LYS A 23 13.33 4.74 -5.32
CA LYS A 23 13.36 6.21 -5.37
C LYS A 23 13.60 6.70 -6.80
N SER A 24 12.86 7.72 -7.19
CA SER A 24 13.10 8.37 -8.47
C SER A 24 14.35 9.25 -8.40
N ASN A 25 15.34 8.95 -9.24
CA ASN A 25 16.56 9.74 -9.37
C ASN A 25 16.34 10.86 -10.42
N TYR A 26 15.55 11.89 -10.09
CA TYR A 26 15.25 13.01 -11.00
C TYR A 26 16.37 14.08 -11.11
N GLU A 27 17.42 14.04 -10.28
CA GLU A 27 18.38 15.16 -10.16
C GLU A 27 19.72 15.03 -10.89
N ARG A 28 19.94 14.03 -11.76
CA ARG A 28 21.20 14.02 -12.55
C ARG A 28 20.97 14.64 -13.93
N LYS A 29 21.69 15.74 -14.21
CA LYS A 29 21.94 16.18 -15.60
C LYS A 29 22.64 15.03 -16.31
N TYR A 30 22.05 14.55 -17.40
CA TYR A 30 22.61 13.47 -18.22
C TYR A 30 23.38 14.09 -19.38
N ASP A 31 24.63 13.69 -19.56
CA ASP A 31 25.44 14.13 -20.71
C ASP A 31 25.25 13.20 -21.94
N SER A 32 24.65 12.01 -21.77
CA SER A 32 24.45 11.02 -22.85
C SER A 32 23.26 10.07 -22.62
N PHE A 33 22.62 9.63 -23.72
CA PHE A 33 21.54 8.63 -23.75
C PHE A 33 21.95 7.27 -23.16
N GLY A 34 23.22 6.89 -23.25
CA GLY A 34 23.73 5.66 -22.63
C GLY A 34 23.71 5.72 -21.10
N GLU A 35 23.93 6.89 -20.53
CA GLU A 35 23.93 7.12 -19.09
C GLU A 35 22.49 7.12 -18.52
N PHE A 36 21.54 7.64 -19.31
CA PHE A 36 20.11 7.48 -19.05
C PHE A 36 19.71 5.99 -18.99
N MET A 37 20.08 5.17 -19.98
CA MET A 37 19.71 3.75 -19.99
C MET A 37 20.27 2.95 -18.81
N LEU A 38 21.52 3.18 -18.42
CA LEU A 38 22.13 2.51 -17.26
C LEU A 38 21.43 2.88 -15.95
N GLN A 39 21.05 4.14 -15.76
CA GLN A 39 20.46 4.62 -14.52
C GLN A 39 18.98 4.24 -14.37
N PHE A 40 18.20 4.24 -15.45
CA PHE A 40 16.83 3.70 -15.43
C PHE A 40 16.81 2.17 -15.32
N GLY A 41 17.88 1.49 -15.74
CA GLY A 41 18.07 0.05 -15.52
C GLY A 41 18.49 -0.33 -14.10
N MET A 42 18.97 0.63 -13.29
CA MET A 42 19.43 0.41 -11.90
C MET A 42 18.82 1.46 -10.95
N PRO A 43 17.50 1.40 -10.68
CA PRO A 43 16.91 2.26 -9.66
C PRO A 43 17.58 2.02 -8.30
N ASN A 44 17.67 3.07 -7.48
CA ASN A 44 18.11 2.92 -6.09
C ASN A 44 17.03 2.13 -5.33
N GLU A 45 17.22 0.81 -5.27
CA GLU A 45 16.36 -0.12 -4.53
C GLU A 45 16.77 -0.12 -3.06
N ILE A 46 15.80 0.15 -2.19
CA ILE A 46 15.93 -0.04 -0.75
C ILE A 46 15.11 -1.27 -0.39
N LEU A 47 15.81 -2.37 -0.13
CA LEU A 47 15.20 -3.57 0.45
C LEU A 47 15.05 -3.33 1.95
N THR A 48 13.81 -3.22 2.42
CA THR A 48 13.54 -3.07 3.86
C THR A 48 13.01 -4.37 4.41
N ASN A 49 13.73 -4.95 5.37
CA ASN A 49 13.27 -6.14 6.06
C ASN A 49 12.14 -5.76 7.02
N VAL A 50 10.93 -6.28 6.81
CA VAL A 50 9.79 -6.08 7.71
C VAL A 50 9.87 -7.14 8.80
N SER A 51 9.81 -6.73 10.07
CA SER A 51 9.78 -7.67 11.18
C SER A 51 8.55 -8.56 11.08
N LYS A 52 8.79 -9.88 10.99
CA LYS A 52 7.71 -10.86 10.92
C LYS A 52 7.10 -11.02 12.31
N VAL A 53 5.87 -10.54 12.43
CA VAL A 53 5.03 -10.73 13.62
C VAL A 53 3.77 -11.46 13.22
N GLU A 54 3.18 -12.22 14.14
CA GLU A 54 1.91 -12.88 13.91
C GLU A 54 0.78 -11.82 13.80
N PRO A 55 0.18 -11.61 12.61
CA PRO A 55 -0.71 -10.46 12.40
C PRO A 55 -1.98 -10.52 13.25
N LEU A 56 -2.56 -11.72 13.40
CA LEU A 56 -3.80 -11.92 14.17
C LEU A 56 -3.60 -11.61 15.65
N LYS A 57 -2.50 -12.09 16.25
CA LYS A 57 -2.14 -11.70 17.63
C LYS A 57 -1.99 -10.20 17.81
N VAL A 58 -1.35 -9.51 16.87
CA VAL A 58 -1.20 -8.03 16.94
C VAL A 58 -2.57 -7.36 16.89
N GLU A 59 -3.45 -7.80 16.00
CA GLU A 59 -4.81 -7.29 15.85
C GLU A 59 -5.67 -7.52 17.11
N LEU A 60 -5.68 -8.74 17.65
CA LEU A 60 -6.43 -9.06 18.87
C LEU A 60 -5.89 -8.35 20.10
N THR A 61 -4.55 -8.20 20.20
CA THR A 61 -3.92 -7.43 21.29
C THR A 61 -4.36 -5.97 21.23
N HIS A 62 -4.39 -5.38 20.03
CA HIS A 62 -4.87 -4.02 19.83
C HIS A 62 -6.36 -3.89 20.17
N PHE A 63 -7.20 -4.85 19.76
CA PHE A 63 -8.62 -4.85 20.10
C PHE A 63 -8.85 -4.85 21.63
N LEU A 64 -8.17 -5.75 22.35
CA LEU A 64 -8.25 -5.81 23.81
C LEU A 64 -7.76 -4.51 24.48
N ASP A 65 -6.69 -3.89 23.95
CA ASP A 65 -6.18 -2.61 24.43
C ASP A 65 -7.21 -1.49 24.25
N CYS A 66 -7.85 -1.40 23.08
CA CYS A 66 -8.91 -0.42 22.81
C CYS A 66 -10.10 -0.59 23.76
N VAL A 67 -10.57 -1.82 23.96
CA VAL A 67 -11.68 -2.11 24.87
C VAL A 67 -11.32 -1.73 26.31
N LYS A 68 -10.15 -2.16 26.79
CA LYS A 68 -9.70 -1.92 28.16
C LYS A 68 -9.48 -0.44 28.46
N ASN A 69 -8.85 0.27 27.53
CA ASN A 69 -8.41 1.65 27.74
C ASN A 69 -9.32 2.69 27.09
N LYS A 70 -10.47 2.27 26.52
CA LYS A 70 -11.41 3.13 25.80
C LYS A 70 -10.73 3.99 24.72
N LYS A 71 -9.76 3.40 24.01
CA LYS A 71 -9.06 4.06 22.90
C LYS A 71 -9.85 3.87 21.60
N GLU A 72 -9.79 4.86 20.73
CA GLU A 72 -10.30 4.72 19.37
C GLU A 72 -9.47 3.68 18.60
N PRO A 73 -10.10 2.67 17.98
CA PRO A 73 -9.38 1.67 17.22
C PRO A 73 -8.84 2.26 15.92
N ARG A 74 -7.67 1.79 15.47
CA ARG A 74 -7.08 2.15 14.16
C ARG A 74 -8.00 1.90 12.96
N VAL A 75 -8.92 0.94 13.09
CA VAL A 75 -9.98 0.66 12.11
C VAL A 75 -11.30 0.67 12.88
N THR A 76 -12.16 1.61 12.51
CA THR A 76 -13.47 1.81 13.15
C THR A 76 -14.57 1.02 12.44
N GLY A 77 -15.76 0.97 13.04
CA GLY A 77 -16.94 0.42 12.37
C GLY A 77 -17.36 1.23 11.13
N ALA A 78 -17.09 2.54 11.12
CA ALA A 78 -17.36 3.39 9.96
C ALA A 78 -16.45 3.02 8.77
N ASP A 79 -15.18 2.74 9.04
CA ASP A 79 -14.22 2.26 8.02
C ASP A 79 -14.68 0.92 7.43
N GLY A 80 -15.10 -0.02 8.29
CA GLY A 80 -15.62 -1.31 7.85
C GLY A 80 -16.88 -1.18 6.98
N ARG A 81 -17.81 -0.30 7.37
CA ARG A 81 -19.02 -0.01 6.57
C ARG A 81 -18.66 0.61 5.21
N LEU A 82 -17.71 1.55 5.18
CA LEU A 82 -17.27 2.18 3.94
C LEU A 82 -16.60 1.18 3.01
N ALA A 83 -15.72 0.31 3.54
CA ALA A 83 -15.08 -0.75 2.76
C ALA A 83 -16.12 -1.71 2.15
N LEU A 84 -17.12 -2.10 2.93
CA LEU A 84 -18.21 -2.96 2.45
C LEU A 84 -19.05 -2.28 1.34
N LEU A 85 -19.38 -1.00 1.51
CA LEU A 85 -20.09 -0.22 0.50
C LEU A 85 -19.32 -0.20 -0.82
N ILE A 86 -18.03 0.16 -0.77
CA ILE A 86 -17.17 0.22 -1.96
C ILE A 86 -17.06 -1.13 -2.63
N ALA A 87 -16.82 -2.21 -1.88
CA ALA A 87 -16.73 -3.56 -2.42
C ALA A 87 -18.02 -3.98 -3.13
N THR A 88 -19.18 -3.70 -2.52
CA THR A 88 -20.49 -4.00 -3.11
C THR A 88 -20.71 -3.20 -4.40
N LYS A 89 -20.35 -1.92 -4.42
CA LYS A 89 -20.48 -1.05 -5.59
C LYS A 89 -19.52 -1.43 -6.71
N ALA A 90 -18.33 -1.93 -6.38
CA ALA A 90 -17.40 -2.49 -7.36
C ALA A 90 -17.97 -3.74 -8.04
N ILE A 91 -18.61 -4.64 -7.26
CA ILE A 91 -19.31 -5.82 -7.80
C ILE A 91 -20.47 -5.40 -8.71
N GLU A 92 -21.28 -4.42 -8.30
CA GLU A 92 -22.36 -3.85 -9.11
C GLU A 92 -21.82 -3.27 -10.43
N SER A 93 -20.75 -2.48 -10.37
CA SER A 93 -20.11 -1.90 -11.56
C SER A 93 -19.58 -2.97 -12.51
N PHE A 94 -19.01 -4.05 -11.98
CA PHE A 94 -18.54 -5.18 -12.77
C PHE A 94 -19.69 -5.86 -13.55
N HIS A 95 -20.83 -6.11 -12.89
CA HIS A 95 -21.99 -6.72 -13.54
C HIS A 95 -22.63 -5.80 -14.59
N ASN A 96 -22.68 -4.50 -14.33
CA ASN A 96 -23.29 -3.53 -15.24
C ASN A 96 -22.35 -3.12 -16.40
N GLY A 97 -21.04 -3.34 -16.26
CA GLY A 97 -20.03 -2.88 -17.22
C GLY A 97 -19.88 -1.35 -17.27
N THR A 98 -20.45 -0.63 -16.30
CA THR A 98 -20.45 0.84 -16.24
C THR A 98 -20.07 1.32 -14.84
N PRO A 99 -19.48 2.52 -14.71
CA PRO A 99 -19.21 3.12 -13.40
C PRO A 99 -20.49 3.32 -12.59
N VAL A 100 -20.41 3.03 -11.28
CA VAL A 100 -21.51 3.23 -10.32
C VAL A 100 -21.10 4.28 -9.30
N LYS A 101 -22.04 5.12 -8.86
CA LYS A 101 -21.78 6.16 -7.86
C LYS A 101 -21.67 5.58 -6.46
N LEU A 102 -20.76 6.13 -5.67
CA LEU A 102 -20.69 5.96 -4.22
C LEU A 102 -21.53 7.09 -3.62
N GLU A 103 -22.80 6.80 -3.32
CA GLU A 103 -23.71 7.71 -2.61
C GLU A 103 -23.50 7.61 -1.09
#